data_AF-A0AAJ7C216-F1
#
_entry.id   AF-A0AAJ7C216-F1
#
_cell.length_a   1.000
_cell.length_b   1.000
_cell.length_c   1.000
_cell.angle_alpha   90.00
_cell.angle_beta   90.00
_cell.angle_gamma   90.00
#
_symmetry.space_group_name_H-M   'P 1'
#
loop_
_entity.id
_entity.type
_entity.pdbx_description
1 polymer ?
#
loop_
_entity_poly.entity_id
_entity_poly.type
_entity_poly.pdbx_seq_one_letter_code
_entity_poly.pdbx_strand_id
1 'polypeptide(L)'
;MSQRDTVIHLVAGGVAGTVGAIVTCPLEVVKTRLQSSSSGFYPPPGHKELTSGHVTCKSFPTPQQRRRLCTGGYPRYSLVALSHCGVAPPPGGGPHHAHPPPGLMQCLRYIVENEGPRALFKGLGPNLVGVAPSRAIYFCTYSKSKGFFNSVLPPDSPLVHVCSASCAGFMASTATNPIWFVKTRLQLDQQTNRVTAMECVRRIYQQSGILGFYKGIVASYFGISETVVHFVIYEAVKAWLIANRSRVSSNADDDSKTSRDFLEFMAAGAFSKTVASCIAYPHEVARTRLREEGTKYRTFWQTLSTVCAEEGPRGLYRGLATQLVRQIPNTAIMMATYEAVVYILTRQFDPTPAGSSATKSTQFYSEAKAKRELA
;
A
#
# COMPACT_ATOMS: atom_id res chain seq x y z
N MET A 1 -0.12 19.84 -28.68
CA MET A 1 1.09 19.80 -27.84
C MET A 1 2.27 19.55 -28.73
N SER A 2 3.36 20.30 -28.56
CA SER A 2 4.63 19.96 -29.20
C SER A 2 5.13 18.65 -28.62
N GLN A 3 5.86 17.84 -29.41
CA GLN A 3 6.55 16.63 -28.90
C GLN A 3 7.43 16.96 -27.69
N ARG A 4 7.96 18.20 -27.64
CA ARG A 4 8.76 18.73 -26.52
C ARG A 4 7.95 18.85 -25.23
N ASP A 5 6.74 19.41 -25.29
CA ASP A 5 5.86 19.55 -24.12
C ASP A 5 5.55 18.17 -23.52
N THR A 6 5.28 17.18 -24.37
CA THR A 6 5.05 15.79 -23.93
C THR A 6 6.25 15.22 -23.19
N VAL A 7 7.48 15.45 -23.69
CA VAL A 7 8.71 14.99 -23.04
C VAL A 7 8.94 15.70 -21.71
N ILE A 8 8.75 17.02 -21.64
CA ILE A 8 8.90 17.80 -20.40
C ILE A 8 7.97 17.28 -19.32
N HIS A 9 6.68 17.09 -19.64
CA HIS A 9 5.71 16.57 -18.69
C HIS A 9 5.96 15.11 -18.30
N LEU A 10 6.46 14.29 -19.22
CA LEU A 10 6.85 12.90 -18.92
C LEU A 10 8.01 12.87 -17.93
N VAL A 11 9.05 13.67 -18.16
CA VAL A 11 10.23 13.76 -17.28
C VAL A 11 9.82 14.32 -15.92
N ALA A 12 9.06 15.40 -15.88
CA ALA A 12 8.55 15.99 -14.65
C ALA A 12 7.71 14.98 -13.85
N GLY A 13 6.82 14.24 -14.51
CA GLY A 13 6.02 13.19 -13.90
C GLY A 13 6.86 12.05 -13.32
N GLY A 14 7.89 11.61 -14.05
CA GLY A 14 8.82 10.56 -13.63
C GLY A 14 9.68 10.96 -12.43
N VAL A 15 10.27 12.16 -12.47
CA VAL A 15 11.10 12.70 -11.37
C VAL A 15 10.24 12.91 -10.12
N ALA A 16 9.07 13.55 -10.25
CA ALA A 16 8.16 13.75 -9.14
C ALA A 16 7.70 12.44 -8.50
N GLY A 17 7.42 11.41 -9.30
CA GLY A 17 7.09 10.08 -8.81
C GLY A 17 8.21 9.43 -8.02
N THR A 18 9.45 9.50 -8.52
CA THR A 18 10.64 8.97 -7.84
C THR A 18 10.92 9.70 -6.52
N VAL A 19 10.89 11.03 -6.52
CA VAL A 19 11.13 11.83 -5.30
C VAL A 19 10.04 11.55 -4.27
N GLY A 20 8.77 11.53 -4.68
CA GLY A 20 7.65 11.19 -3.80
C GLY A 20 7.81 9.80 -3.19
N ALA A 21 8.20 8.80 -3.97
CA ALA A 21 8.44 7.43 -3.50
C ALA A 21 9.58 7.34 -2.47
N ILE A 22 10.66 8.10 -2.66
CA ILE A 22 11.80 8.12 -1.73
C ILE A 22 11.39 8.77 -0.41
N VAL A 23 10.80 9.97 -0.46
CA VAL A 23 10.49 10.74 0.75
C VAL A 23 9.38 10.07 1.58
N THR A 24 8.41 9.42 0.92
CA THR A 24 7.31 8.74 1.60
C THR A 24 7.63 7.30 1.99
N CYS A 25 8.78 6.76 1.59
CA CYS A 25 9.19 5.38 1.86
C CYS A 25 9.14 5.00 3.34
N PRO A 26 9.63 5.84 4.30
CA PRO A 26 9.54 5.53 5.72
C PRO A 26 8.11 5.26 6.21
N LEU A 27 7.16 6.07 5.76
CA LEU A 27 5.75 5.91 6.11
C LEU A 27 5.13 4.67 5.45
N GLU A 28 5.56 4.32 4.23
CA GLU A 28 5.14 3.07 3.58
C GLU A 28 5.64 1.84 4.33
N VAL A 29 6.89 1.84 4.80
CA VAL A 29 7.44 0.74 5.60
C VAL A 29 6.67 0.61 6.91
N VAL A 30 6.48 1.71 7.64
CA VAL A 30 5.72 1.70 8.90
C VAL A 30 4.29 1.22 8.69
N LYS A 31 3.59 1.70 7.64
CA LYS A 31 2.25 1.21 7.27
C LYS A 31 2.24 -0.31 7.10
N THR A 32 3.17 -0.82 6.29
CA THR A 32 3.23 -2.24 5.93
C THR A 32 3.53 -3.11 7.15
N ARG A 33 4.40 -2.65 8.05
CA ARG A 33 4.69 -3.31 9.33
C ARG A 33 3.49 -3.30 10.26
N LEU A 34 2.79 -2.17 10.38
CA LEU A 34 1.59 -2.07 11.20
C LEU A 34 0.46 -2.96 10.67
N GLN A 35 0.35 -3.13 9.36
CA GLN A 35 -0.61 -4.04 8.74
C GLN A 35 -0.26 -5.52 8.95
N SER A 36 0.93 -5.85 9.47
CA SER A 36 1.43 -7.22 9.53
C SER A 36 1.03 -8.01 10.77
N SER A 37 1.02 -9.34 10.61
CA SER A 37 1.33 -10.40 11.56
C SER A 37 1.78 -9.99 12.94
N SER A 38 3.02 -9.53 12.90
CA SER A 38 3.96 -9.46 14.01
C SER A 38 4.04 -8.06 14.57
N SER A 39 2.99 -7.27 14.42
CA SER A 39 2.92 -5.91 14.93
C SER A 39 2.70 -5.86 16.46
N GLY A 40 2.86 -6.99 17.16
CA GLY A 40 3.24 -7.01 18.57
C GLY A 40 4.71 -6.66 18.70
N PHE A 41 5.01 -5.35 18.77
CA PHE A 41 6.36 -4.83 19.03
C PHE A 41 6.75 -5.01 20.50
N TYR A 42 6.67 -6.25 20.98
CA TYR A 42 7.26 -6.61 22.26
C TYR A 42 8.63 -7.20 21.96
N PRO A 43 9.71 -6.66 22.55
CA PRO A 43 10.91 -7.45 22.65
C PRO A 43 10.52 -8.78 23.33
N PRO A 44 11.10 -9.93 22.92
CA PRO A 44 10.98 -11.12 23.75
C PRO A 44 11.36 -10.73 25.19
N PRO A 45 10.66 -11.22 26.22
CA PRO A 45 11.04 -10.92 27.59
C PRO A 45 12.52 -11.25 27.71
N GLY A 46 13.32 -10.22 28.01
CA GLY A 46 14.73 -10.40 28.23
C GLY A 46 14.85 -11.45 29.32
N HIS A 47 15.37 -12.62 28.97
CA HIS A 47 15.84 -13.57 29.96
C HIS A 47 16.97 -12.86 30.71
N LYS A 48 16.61 -12.12 31.77
CA LYS A 48 17.49 -12.00 32.91
C LYS A 48 17.60 -13.42 33.41
N GLU A 49 18.74 -14.02 33.10
CA GLU A 49 19.23 -15.24 33.71
C GLU A 49 19.24 -14.98 35.22
N LEU A 50 18.10 -15.25 35.87
CA LEU A 50 17.99 -15.23 37.31
C LEU A 50 18.57 -16.57 37.75
N THR A 51 19.89 -16.58 37.94
CA THR A 51 20.55 -17.55 38.79
C THR A 51 19.92 -17.47 40.19
N SER A 52 18.92 -18.29 40.46
CA SER A 52 18.61 -18.76 41.81
C SER A 52 17.70 -19.98 41.71
N GLY A 53 18.17 -21.08 42.29
CA GLY A 53 17.57 -22.40 42.16
C GLY A 53 16.21 -22.51 42.83
N HIS A 54 15.30 -23.23 42.17
CA HIS A 54 14.58 -24.39 42.70
C HIS A 54 13.56 -24.83 41.64
N VAL A 55 13.82 -25.96 40.99
CA VAL A 55 12.87 -26.63 40.10
C VAL A 55 12.04 -27.61 40.93
N THR A 56 10.76 -27.32 41.13
CA THR A 56 9.78 -28.34 41.52
C THR A 56 8.99 -28.74 40.29
N CYS A 57 9.52 -29.71 39.54
CA CYS A 57 8.76 -30.45 38.52
C CYS A 57 7.77 -31.40 39.20
N LYS A 58 6.48 -31.30 38.86
CA LYS A 58 5.54 -32.42 38.93
C LYS A 58 5.03 -32.74 37.53
N SER A 59 5.67 -33.71 36.89
CA SER A 59 5.06 -34.71 35.99
C SER A 59 6.16 -35.55 35.35
N PHE A 60 6.16 -36.85 35.65
CA PHE A 60 7.08 -37.83 35.06
C PHE A 60 6.61 -38.23 33.65
N PRO A 61 7.50 -38.30 32.65
CA PRO A 61 7.18 -38.87 31.34
C PRO A 61 7.24 -40.42 31.36
N THR A 62 6.34 -41.06 30.63
CA THR A 62 6.18 -42.52 30.55
C THR A 62 7.35 -43.20 29.83
N PRO A 63 7.65 -44.47 30.17
CA PRO A 63 8.89 -45.16 29.76
C PRO A 63 9.08 -45.37 28.24
N GLN A 64 8.03 -45.20 27.41
CA GLN A 64 8.13 -45.29 25.95
C GLN A 64 8.75 -44.04 25.30
N GLN A 65 8.63 -42.85 25.90
CA GLN A 65 9.23 -41.62 25.38
C GLN A 65 10.75 -41.54 25.64
N ARG A 66 11.25 -42.28 26.64
CA ARG A 66 12.67 -42.28 27.02
C ARG A 66 13.56 -43.02 26.02
N ARG A 67 13.03 -43.95 25.21
CA ARG A 67 13.82 -44.73 24.25
C ARG A 67 14.10 -44.04 22.91
N ARG A 68 13.38 -42.98 22.55
CA ARG A 68 13.61 -42.28 21.26
C ARG A 68 14.66 -41.17 21.30
N LEU A 69 15.19 -40.84 22.47
CA LEU A 69 16.16 -39.75 22.65
C LEU A 69 17.63 -40.21 22.72
N CYS A 70 17.91 -41.52 22.80
CA CYS A 70 19.26 -42.01 23.07
C CYS A 70 20.00 -42.64 21.88
N THR A 71 19.53 -42.48 20.64
CA THR A 71 20.22 -43.03 19.47
C THR A 71 20.10 -42.10 18.26
N GLY A 72 21.22 -41.58 17.79
CA GLY A 72 21.35 -40.91 16.50
C GLY A 72 21.89 -39.49 16.58
N GLY A 73 23.22 -39.33 16.57
CA GLY A 73 23.89 -38.06 16.33
C GLY A 73 24.03 -37.76 14.84
N TYR A 74 23.77 -36.51 14.44
CA TYR A 74 24.31 -35.76 13.26
C TYR A 74 23.79 -34.29 13.33
N PRO A 75 24.36 -33.31 12.61
CA PRO A 75 24.68 -32.00 13.17
C PRO A 75 23.64 -30.90 12.90
N ARG A 76 23.74 -29.85 13.73
CA ARG A 76 23.07 -28.54 13.69
C ARG A 76 22.83 -28.03 12.26
N TYR A 77 21.56 -27.80 11.90
CA TYR A 77 20.99 -26.59 11.29
C TYR A 77 19.50 -26.87 10.98
N SER A 78 18.63 -26.61 11.95
CA SER A 78 17.20 -26.38 11.67
C SER A 78 16.59 -25.71 12.89
N LEU A 79 16.53 -24.38 12.85
CA LEU A 79 15.75 -23.61 13.81
C LEU A 79 14.29 -23.75 13.35
N VAL A 80 13.70 -24.89 13.67
CA VAL A 80 12.26 -25.11 13.60
C VAL A 80 11.67 -24.12 14.59
N ALA A 81 11.09 -23.05 14.07
CA ALA A 81 10.17 -22.22 14.82
C ALA A 81 9.01 -23.13 15.23
N LEU A 82 9.08 -23.64 16.46
CA LEU A 82 7.98 -24.32 17.12
C LEU A 82 6.84 -23.31 17.21
N SER A 83 5.92 -23.42 16.26
CA SER A 83 4.56 -22.92 16.36
C SER A 83 4.03 -23.33 17.73
N HIS A 84 3.83 -22.36 18.62
CA HIS A 84 3.19 -22.61 19.91
C HIS A 84 1.82 -23.23 19.64
N CYS A 85 1.71 -24.54 19.89
CA CYS A 85 0.46 -25.25 20.01
C CYS A 85 -0.40 -24.58 21.08
N GLY A 86 -1.71 -24.54 20.81
CA GLY A 86 -2.72 -23.98 21.67
C GLY A 86 -2.60 -24.48 23.10
N VAL A 87 -2.31 -23.55 24.01
CA VAL A 87 -2.69 -23.67 25.41
C VAL A 87 -3.94 -22.83 25.52
N ALA A 88 -5.09 -23.49 25.70
CA ALA A 88 -6.30 -22.81 26.12
C ALA A 88 -5.98 -22.08 27.44
N PRO A 89 -6.33 -20.79 27.59
CA PRO A 89 -6.06 -20.08 28.82
C PRO A 89 -6.86 -20.75 29.96
N PRO A 90 -6.29 -20.86 31.17
CA PRO A 90 -7.01 -21.39 32.33
C PRO A 90 -8.28 -20.55 32.58
N PRO A 91 -9.42 -21.18 32.94
CA PRO A 91 -10.65 -20.46 33.19
C PRO A 91 -10.50 -19.72 34.52
N GLY A 92 -10.26 -18.41 34.48
CA GLY A 92 -10.17 -17.59 35.69
C GLY A 92 -9.29 -16.34 35.63
N GLY A 93 -8.60 -16.07 34.52
CA GLY A 93 -7.86 -14.81 34.35
C GLY A 93 -8.78 -13.67 33.93
N GLY A 94 -8.88 -12.61 34.73
CA GLY A 94 -9.53 -11.35 34.35
C GLY A 94 -8.98 -10.76 33.04
N PRO A 95 -9.63 -9.75 32.44
CA PRO A 95 -9.30 -9.27 31.11
C PRO A 95 -7.83 -8.90 31.03
N HIS A 96 -7.05 -9.70 30.27
CA HIS A 96 -5.69 -9.33 29.89
C HIS A 96 -5.76 -7.91 29.33
N HIS A 97 -5.03 -6.98 29.95
CA HIS A 97 -4.78 -5.66 29.38
C HIS A 97 -4.10 -5.87 28.04
N ALA A 98 -4.89 -5.97 26.97
CA ALA A 98 -4.44 -5.88 25.60
C ALA A 98 -3.82 -4.50 25.48
N HIS A 99 -2.50 -4.42 25.64
CA HIS A 99 -1.77 -3.20 25.42
C HIS A 99 -2.17 -2.65 24.04
N PRO A 100 -2.41 -1.33 23.93
CA PRO A 100 -2.86 -0.73 22.69
C PRO A 100 -1.87 -1.07 21.57
N PRO A 101 -2.37 -1.36 20.36
CA PRO A 101 -1.50 -1.63 19.23
C PRO A 101 -0.56 -0.42 19.04
N PRO A 102 0.74 -0.66 18.84
CA PRO A 102 1.73 0.41 18.77
C PRO A 102 1.36 1.40 17.67
N GLY A 103 1.42 2.68 18.03
CA GLY A 103 1.13 3.78 17.10
C GLY A 103 2.24 3.96 16.06
N LEU A 104 1.98 4.83 15.07
CA LEU A 104 2.91 5.21 14.02
C LEU A 104 4.32 5.53 14.57
N MET A 105 4.38 6.43 15.55
CA MET A 105 5.64 6.93 16.10
C MET A 105 6.41 5.85 16.87
N GLN A 106 5.70 4.97 17.55
CA GLN A 106 6.33 3.86 18.27
C GLN A 106 6.94 2.84 17.31
N CYS A 107 6.23 2.51 16.22
CA CYS A 107 6.75 1.62 15.17
C CYS A 107 7.95 2.26 14.46
N LEU A 108 7.87 3.55 14.11
CA LEU A 108 8.97 4.30 13.50
C LEU A 108 10.21 4.28 14.40
N ARG A 109 10.04 4.63 15.68
CA ARG A 109 11.11 4.62 16.68
C ARG A 109 11.73 3.24 16.83
N TYR A 110 10.90 2.20 16.93
CA TYR A 110 11.37 0.81 17.02
C TYR A 110 12.24 0.42 15.83
N ILE A 111 11.82 0.73 14.60
CA ILE A 111 12.58 0.39 13.38
C ILE A 111 13.94 1.09 13.39
N VAL A 112 13.97 2.38 13.73
CA VAL A 112 15.22 3.15 13.77
C VAL A 112 16.17 2.64 14.84
N GLU A 113 15.66 2.32 16.04
CA GLU A 113 16.47 1.86 17.18
C GLU A 113 16.96 0.41 17.02
N ASN A 114 16.15 -0.50 16.45
CA ASN A 114 16.46 -1.94 16.41
C ASN A 114 16.98 -2.44 15.05
N GLU A 115 16.48 -1.88 13.94
CA GLU A 115 16.89 -2.28 12.58
C GLU A 115 17.83 -1.23 11.91
N GLY A 116 17.88 -0.02 12.47
CA GLY A 116 18.64 1.11 11.94
C GLY A 116 17.86 1.97 10.93
N PRO A 117 18.25 3.23 10.70
CA PRO A 117 17.50 4.19 9.88
C PRO A 117 17.36 3.77 8.41
N ARG A 118 18.32 3.01 7.89
CA ARG A 118 18.26 2.49 6.51
C ARG A 118 17.17 1.44 6.31
N ALA A 119 16.64 0.82 7.38
CA ALA A 119 15.56 -0.16 7.28
C ALA A 119 14.23 0.47 6.81
N LEU A 120 14.06 1.79 7.01
CA LEU A 120 12.93 2.57 6.50
C LEU A 120 12.85 2.67 4.98
N PHE A 121 13.91 2.24 4.28
CA PHE A 121 13.98 2.22 2.82
C PHE A 121 13.97 0.80 2.23
N LYS A 122 13.66 -0.23 3.06
CA LYS A 122 13.46 -1.61 2.58
C LYS A 122 12.33 -1.63 1.54
N GLY A 123 12.56 -2.33 0.43
CA GLY A 123 11.61 -2.44 -0.68
C GLY A 123 11.58 -1.25 -1.65
N LEU A 124 12.37 -0.18 -1.43
CA LEU A 124 12.43 0.97 -2.34
C LEU A 124 12.90 0.57 -3.76
N GLY A 125 13.90 -0.30 -3.89
CA GLY A 125 14.40 -0.76 -5.19
C GLY A 125 13.32 -1.40 -6.07
N PRO A 126 12.65 -2.48 -5.62
CA PRO A 126 11.51 -3.06 -6.34
C PRO A 126 10.39 -2.06 -6.63
N ASN A 127 10.12 -1.11 -5.71
CA ASN A 127 9.14 -0.06 -5.94
C ASN A 127 9.50 0.82 -7.15
N LEU A 128 10.74 1.32 -7.22
CA LEU A 128 11.19 2.18 -8.32
C LEU A 128 11.19 1.45 -9.67
N VAL A 129 11.63 0.19 -9.69
CA VAL A 129 11.64 -0.64 -10.91
C VAL A 129 10.23 -0.99 -11.37
N GLY A 130 9.28 -1.19 -10.44
CA GLY A 130 7.93 -1.66 -10.74
C GLY A 130 6.95 -0.59 -11.21
N VAL A 131 7.14 0.68 -10.82
CA VAL A 131 6.16 1.74 -11.07
C VAL A 131 5.99 2.02 -12.58
N ALA A 132 7.09 2.19 -13.31
CA ALA A 132 7.02 2.52 -14.74
C ALA A 132 6.40 1.40 -15.59
N PRO A 133 6.82 0.12 -15.48
CA PRO A 133 6.16 -0.99 -16.17
C PRO A 133 4.68 -1.15 -15.80
N SER A 134 4.34 -1.00 -14.52
CA SER A 134 2.94 -1.08 -14.07
C SER A 134 2.07 -0.04 -14.74
N ARG A 135 2.52 1.23 -14.77
CA ARG A 135 1.81 2.32 -15.45
C ARG A 135 1.73 2.11 -16.96
N ALA A 136 2.80 1.63 -17.61
CA ALA A 136 2.80 1.35 -19.03
C ALA A 136 1.77 0.27 -19.41
N ILE A 137 1.73 -0.84 -18.66
CA ILE A 137 0.77 -1.93 -18.86
C ILE A 137 -0.66 -1.42 -18.62
N TYR A 138 -0.86 -0.65 -17.55
CA TYR A 138 -2.15 -0.05 -17.24
C TYR A 138 -2.65 0.83 -18.40
N PHE A 139 -1.88 1.83 -18.84
CA PHE A 139 -2.33 2.75 -19.88
C PHE A 139 -2.51 2.07 -21.24
N CYS A 140 -1.63 1.14 -21.61
CA CYS A 140 -1.78 0.37 -22.84
C CYS A 140 -3.09 -0.45 -22.84
N THR A 141 -3.34 -1.17 -21.75
CA THR A 141 -4.56 -1.97 -21.59
C THR A 141 -5.78 -1.06 -21.54
N TYR A 142 -5.71 0.05 -20.80
CA TYR A 142 -6.78 1.02 -20.70
C TYR A 142 -7.19 1.57 -22.08
N SER A 143 -6.22 2.02 -22.89
CA SER A 143 -6.49 2.55 -24.23
C SER A 143 -7.16 1.50 -25.13
N LYS A 144 -6.71 0.24 -25.08
CA LYS A 144 -7.29 -0.86 -25.86
C LYS A 144 -8.69 -1.22 -25.37
N SER A 145 -8.88 -1.38 -24.06
CA SER A 145 -10.17 -1.67 -23.45
C SER A 145 -11.17 -0.54 -23.69
N LYS A 146 -10.75 0.72 -23.62
CA LYS A 146 -11.59 1.88 -23.92
C LYS A 146 -12.08 1.86 -25.37
N GLY A 147 -11.20 1.57 -26.32
CA GLY A 147 -11.57 1.41 -27.72
C GLY A 147 -12.62 0.30 -27.94
N PHE A 148 -12.44 -0.84 -27.28
CA PHE A 148 -13.41 -1.94 -27.31
C PHE A 148 -14.74 -1.54 -26.66
N PHE A 149 -14.74 -1.02 -25.44
CA PHE A 149 -15.99 -0.68 -24.74
C PHE A 149 -16.75 0.47 -25.38
N ASN A 150 -16.09 1.44 -26.00
CA ASN A 150 -16.73 2.48 -26.80
C ASN A 150 -17.47 1.92 -28.04
N SER A 151 -17.13 0.70 -28.49
CA SER A 151 -17.86 0.04 -29.60
C SER A 151 -19.11 -0.71 -29.13
N VAL A 152 -19.22 -0.98 -27.83
CA VAL A 152 -20.31 -1.81 -27.24
C VAL A 152 -21.26 -0.98 -26.37
N LEU A 153 -20.75 0.06 -25.72
CA LEU A 153 -21.48 0.95 -24.81
C LEU A 153 -21.57 2.36 -25.41
N PRO A 154 -22.44 3.23 -24.87
CA PRO A 154 -22.47 4.64 -25.25
C PRO A 154 -21.06 5.26 -25.14
N PRO A 155 -20.54 5.84 -26.23
CA PRO A 155 -19.19 6.39 -26.27
C PRO A 155 -18.94 7.40 -25.15
N ASP A 156 -17.76 7.30 -24.52
CA ASP A 156 -17.32 8.18 -23.43
C ASP A 156 -18.28 8.24 -22.22
N SER A 157 -19.09 7.20 -22.02
CA SER A 157 -19.89 7.06 -20.80
C SER A 157 -19.03 6.73 -19.56
N PRO A 158 -19.48 7.11 -18.35
CA PRO A 158 -18.87 6.69 -17.08
C PRO A 158 -18.55 5.19 -17.00
N LEU A 159 -19.45 4.35 -17.52
CA LEU A 159 -19.30 2.90 -17.52
C LEU A 159 -18.12 2.45 -18.39
N VAL A 160 -17.90 3.07 -19.55
CA VAL A 160 -16.73 2.77 -20.38
C VAL A 160 -15.44 3.01 -19.60
N HIS A 161 -15.34 4.15 -18.91
CA HIS A 161 -14.15 4.49 -18.14
C HIS A 161 -13.92 3.52 -16.98
N VAL A 162 -14.97 3.15 -16.24
CA VAL A 162 -14.88 2.19 -15.12
C VAL A 162 -14.52 0.79 -15.60
N CYS A 163 -15.13 0.29 -16.67
CA CYS A 163 -14.82 -1.04 -17.22
C CYS A 163 -13.39 -1.09 -17.80
N SER A 164 -12.97 -0.03 -18.49
CA SER A 164 -11.62 0.08 -19.05
C SER A 164 -10.56 0.16 -17.95
N ALA A 165 -10.79 0.99 -16.93
CA ALA A 165 -9.93 1.12 -15.75
C ALA A 165 -9.83 -0.21 -14.99
N SER A 166 -10.95 -0.93 -14.84
CA SER A 166 -10.97 -2.22 -14.18
C SER A 166 -10.14 -3.26 -14.94
N CYS A 167 -10.35 -3.39 -16.27
CA CYS A 167 -9.58 -4.30 -17.11
C CYS A 167 -8.08 -4.00 -17.07
N ALA A 168 -7.71 -2.72 -17.17
CA ALA A 168 -6.34 -2.27 -17.01
C ALA A 168 -5.75 -2.59 -15.63
N GLY A 169 -6.53 -2.37 -14.57
CA GLY A 169 -6.17 -2.68 -13.20
C GLY A 169 -5.90 -4.17 -12.98
N PHE A 170 -6.75 -5.05 -13.53
CA PHE A 170 -6.55 -6.50 -13.48
C PHE A 170 -5.26 -6.89 -14.20
N MET A 171 -5.09 -6.48 -15.46
CA MET A 171 -3.92 -6.82 -16.27
C MET A 171 -2.61 -6.33 -15.64
N ALA A 172 -2.57 -5.06 -15.21
CA ALA A 172 -1.40 -4.48 -14.55
C ALA A 172 -1.09 -5.20 -13.23
N SER A 173 -2.12 -5.52 -12.43
CA SER A 173 -1.96 -6.28 -11.19
C SER A 173 -1.39 -7.67 -11.45
N THR A 174 -1.91 -8.40 -12.45
CA THR A 174 -1.42 -9.75 -12.80
C THR A 174 0.02 -9.73 -13.27
N ALA A 175 0.36 -8.82 -14.18
CA ALA A 175 1.69 -8.74 -14.77
C ALA A 175 2.75 -8.28 -13.77
N THR A 176 2.40 -7.37 -12.86
CA THR A 176 3.36 -6.78 -11.92
C THR A 176 3.33 -7.36 -10.51
N ASN A 177 2.45 -8.34 -10.23
CA ASN A 177 2.33 -8.94 -8.90
C ASN A 177 3.68 -9.44 -8.33
N PRO A 178 4.59 -10.07 -9.10
CA PRO A 178 5.88 -10.49 -8.57
C PRO A 178 6.70 -9.36 -7.97
N ILE A 179 6.69 -8.17 -8.59
CA ILE A 179 7.43 -7.01 -8.12
C ILE A 179 6.85 -6.50 -6.80
N TRP A 180 5.51 -6.38 -6.74
CA TRP A 180 4.82 -5.95 -5.53
C TRP A 180 4.92 -6.96 -4.39
N PHE A 181 4.95 -8.26 -4.71
CA PHE A 181 5.16 -9.33 -3.74
C PHE A 181 6.52 -9.20 -3.07
N VAL A 182 7.59 -9.06 -3.87
CA VAL A 182 8.97 -8.88 -3.38
C VAL A 182 9.10 -7.58 -2.58
N LYS A 183 8.49 -6.47 -3.05
CA LYS A 183 8.44 -5.20 -2.29
C LYS A 183 7.89 -5.44 -0.89
N THR A 184 6.68 -6.02 -0.78
CA THR A 184 6.02 -6.24 0.50
C THR A 184 6.84 -7.19 1.39
N ARG A 185 7.43 -8.24 0.82
CA ARG A 185 8.30 -9.17 1.56
C ARG A 185 9.50 -8.50 2.21
N LEU A 186 10.22 -7.65 1.46
CA LEU A 186 11.34 -6.89 1.99
C LEU A 186 10.91 -5.89 3.06
N GLN A 187 9.73 -5.26 2.91
CA GLN A 187 9.18 -4.34 3.90
C GLN A 187 8.73 -5.04 5.19
N LEU A 188 8.43 -6.34 5.11
CA LEU A 188 8.05 -7.19 6.24
C LEU A 188 9.22 -7.99 6.82
N ASP A 189 10.41 -7.92 6.24
CA ASP A 189 11.59 -8.61 6.75
C ASP A 189 12.20 -7.88 7.95
N GLN A 190 11.99 -8.39 9.16
CA GLN A 190 12.50 -7.84 10.43
C GLN A 190 13.98 -8.17 10.69
N GLN A 191 14.61 -9.01 9.86
CA GLN A 191 15.98 -9.45 10.13
C GLN A 191 16.99 -8.31 9.97
N THR A 192 17.98 -8.30 10.87
CA THR A 192 19.13 -7.37 10.85
C THR A 192 20.01 -7.64 9.63
N ASN A 193 20.11 -8.90 9.20
CA ASN A 193 20.83 -9.27 7.98
C ASN A 193 20.05 -8.85 6.75
N ARG A 194 20.66 -7.99 5.93
CA ARG A 194 20.03 -7.44 4.74
C ARG A 194 19.85 -8.51 3.67
N VAL A 195 18.62 -8.98 3.51
CA VAL A 195 18.24 -9.74 2.31
C VAL A 195 18.15 -8.75 1.14
N THR A 196 18.98 -8.95 0.12
CA THR A 196 18.86 -8.16 -1.11
C THR A 196 17.61 -8.57 -1.87
N ALA A 197 17.06 -7.69 -2.71
CA ALA A 197 15.88 -8.03 -3.51
C ALA A 197 16.09 -9.28 -4.37
N MET A 198 17.29 -9.45 -4.94
CA MET A 198 17.64 -10.63 -5.73
C MET A 198 17.70 -11.91 -4.89
N GLU A 199 18.23 -11.81 -3.66
CA GLU A 199 18.23 -12.94 -2.73
C GLU A 199 16.81 -13.33 -2.31
N CYS A 200 15.93 -12.35 -2.06
CA CYS A 200 14.51 -12.59 -1.80
C CYS A 200 13.84 -13.32 -2.97
N VAL A 201 14.07 -12.85 -4.21
CA VAL A 201 13.58 -13.50 -5.44
C VAL A 201 14.08 -14.94 -5.54
N ARG A 202 15.38 -15.16 -5.36
CA ARG A 202 16.01 -16.50 -5.42
C ARG A 202 15.37 -17.45 -4.41
N ARG A 203 15.20 -17.01 -3.15
CA ARG A 203 14.58 -17.82 -2.08
C ARG A 203 13.14 -18.19 -2.40
N ILE A 204 12.33 -17.22 -2.85
CA ILE A 204 10.93 -17.46 -3.21
C ILE A 204 10.85 -18.48 -4.36
N TYR A 205 11.68 -18.30 -5.39
CA TYR A 205 11.72 -19.20 -6.54
C TYR A 205 12.13 -20.62 -6.13
N GLN A 206 13.14 -20.78 -5.27
CA GLN A 206 13.59 -22.08 -4.76
C GLN A 206 12.54 -22.77 -3.87
N GLN A 207 11.76 -22.02 -3.08
CA GLN A 207 10.80 -22.57 -2.13
C GLN A 207 9.42 -22.86 -2.73
N SER A 208 8.96 -22.03 -3.68
CA SER A 208 7.57 -22.07 -4.17
C SER A 208 7.44 -21.90 -5.68
N GLY A 209 8.56 -21.83 -6.40
CA GLY A 209 8.59 -21.61 -7.85
C GLY A 209 7.96 -20.28 -8.25
N ILE A 210 7.52 -20.21 -9.51
CA ILE A 210 6.92 -18.99 -10.08
C ILE A 210 5.56 -18.65 -9.44
N LEU A 211 4.78 -19.66 -9.03
CA LEU A 211 3.46 -19.46 -8.44
C LEU A 211 3.55 -18.82 -7.04
N GLY A 212 4.67 -18.97 -6.33
CA GLY A 212 4.92 -18.29 -5.06
C GLY A 212 4.78 -16.77 -5.14
N PHE A 213 5.21 -16.18 -6.27
CA PHE A 213 5.11 -14.73 -6.52
C PHE A 213 3.68 -14.22 -6.72
N TYR A 214 2.70 -15.11 -6.91
CA TYR A 214 1.29 -14.77 -7.11
C TYR A 214 0.47 -14.83 -5.82
N LYS A 215 1.07 -15.19 -4.69
CA LYS A 215 0.41 -15.19 -3.38
C LYS A 215 -0.08 -13.77 -3.05
N GLY A 216 -1.34 -13.66 -2.63
CA GLY A 216 -1.98 -12.38 -2.33
C GLY A 216 -2.58 -11.62 -3.53
N ILE A 217 -2.52 -12.17 -4.75
CA ILE A 217 -3.08 -11.50 -5.95
C ILE A 217 -4.58 -11.25 -5.86
N VAL A 218 -5.34 -12.15 -5.23
CA VAL A 218 -6.79 -11.97 -5.03
C VAL A 218 -7.06 -10.70 -4.23
N ALA A 219 -6.26 -10.42 -3.20
CA ALA A 219 -6.34 -9.17 -2.45
C ALA A 219 -5.92 -7.95 -3.30
N SER A 220 -5.01 -8.12 -4.27
CA SER A 220 -4.72 -7.09 -5.29
C SER A 220 -5.96 -6.76 -6.12
N TYR A 221 -6.69 -7.76 -6.59
CA TYR A 221 -7.91 -7.58 -7.38
C TYR A 221 -9.03 -6.90 -6.59
N PHE A 222 -9.24 -7.28 -5.32
CA PHE A 222 -10.18 -6.55 -4.47
C PHE A 222 -9.79 -5.08 -4.29
N GLY A 223 -8.52 -4.71 -4.47
CA GLY A 223 -8.13 -3.29 -4.47
C GLY A 223 -8.65 -2.49 -5.66
N ILE A 224 -9.00 -3.16 -6.76
CA ILE A 224 -9.62 -2.49 -7.93
C ILE A 224 -11.03 -2.02 -7.55
N SER A 225 -11.71 -2.64 -6.58
CA SER A 225 -13.02 -2.15 -6.15
C SER A 225 -12.93 -0.77 -5.49
N GLU A 226 -11.78 -0.39 -4.92
CA GLU A 226 -11.58 0.95 -4.34
C GLU A 226 -11.78 2.06 -5.36
N THR A 227 -11.30 1.88 -6.60
CA THR A 227 -11.48 2.88 -7.66
C THR A 227 -12.93 2.99 -8.09
N VAL A 228 -13.65 1.86 -8.15
CA VAL A 228 -15.09 1.83 -8.47
C VAL A 228 -15.90 2.53 -7.38
N VAL A 229 -15.65 2.20 -6.10
CA VAL A 229 -16.32 2.83 -4.95
C VAL A 229 -16.02 4.33 -4.91
N HIS A 230 -14.77 4.72 -5.13
CA HIS A 230 -14.38 6.13 -5.21
C HIS A 230 -15.15 6.87 -6.28
N PHE A 231 -15.23 6.31 -7.49
CA PHE A 231 -15.94 6.91 -8.61
C PHE A 231 -17.43 7.11 -8.30
N VAL A 232 -18.10 6.09 -7.76
CA VAL A 232 -19.53 6.16 -7.40
C VAL A 232 -19.79 7.25 -6.35
N ILE A 233 -18.97 7.30 -5.31
CA ILE A 233 -19.11 8.32 -4.26
C ILE A 233 -18.81 9.71 -4.82
N TYR A 234 -17.77 9.84 -5.64
CA TYR A 234 -17.37 11.11 -6.23
C TYR A 234 -18.46 11.68 -7.15
N GLU A 235 -19.04 10.85 -8.02
CA GLU A 235 -20.14 11.29 -8.89
C GLU A 235 -21.38 11.67 -8.09
N ALA A 236 -21.71 10.94 -7.01
CA ALA A 236 -22.83 11.28 -6.13
C ALA A 236 -22.60 12.63 -5.42
N VAL A 237 -21.41 12.84 -4.85
CA VAL A 237 -21.06 14.11 -4.17
C VAL A 237 -21.02 15.25 -5.18
N LYS A 238 -20.45 15.04 -6.37
CA LYS A 238 -20.40 16.04 -7.45
C LYS A 238 -21.81 16.44 -7.90
N ALA A 239 -22.69 15.46 -8.12
CA ALA A 239 -24.08 15.72 -8.49
C ALA A 239 -24.82 16.52 -7.41
N TRP A 240 -24.58 16.19 -6.14
CA TRP A 240 -25.14 16.94 -5.00
C TRP A 240 -24.65 18.40 -4.97
N LEU A 241 -23.34 18.63 -5.14
CA LEU A 241 -22.76 19.99 -5.19
C LEU A 241 -23.36 20.83 -6.32
N ILE A 242 -23.46 20.26 -7.52
CA ILE A 242 -24.02 20.95 -8.70
C ILE A 242 -25.50 21.30 -8.46
N ALA A 243 -26.29 20.38 -7.91
CA ALA A 243 -27.71 20.60 -7.63
C ALA A 243 -27.98 21.62 -6.52
N ASN A 244 -27.10 21.68 -5.51
CA ASN A 244 -27.22 22.66 -4.43
C ASN A 244 -26.81 24.06 -4.90
N ARG A 245 -25.89 24.16 -5.87
CA ARG A 245 -25.44 25.42 -6.48
C ARG A 245 -26.51 26.08 -7.35
N SER A 246 -27.25 25.31 -8.16
CA SER A 246 -28.34 25.85 -8.99
C SER A 246 -29.50 26.44 -8.17
N ARG A 247 -29.54 26.18 -6.86
CA ARG A 247 -30.49 26.78 -5.91
C ARG A 247 -30.01 28.10 -5.29
N VAL A 248 -28.72 28.38 -5.30
CA VAL A 248 -28.10 29.49 -4.53
C VAL A 248 -27.60 30.63 -5.43
N SER A 249 -27.38 30.39 -6.73
CA SER A 249 -26.66 31.34 -7.58
C SER A 249 -27.54 32.36 -8.31
N SER A 250 -27.95 33.41 -7.58
CA SER A 250 -28.28 34.73 -8.14
C SER A 250 -27.23 35.74 -7.63
N ASN A 251 -26.45 36.36 -8.52
CA ASN A 251 -25.53 37.51 -8.28
C ASN A 251 -24.16 37.27 -7.59
N ALA A 252 -23.16 36.72 -8.31
CA ALA A 252 -21.73 36.86 -7.93
C ALA A 252 -20.81 36.90 -9.17
N ASP A 253 -19.64 37.55 -9.06
CA ASP A 253 -18.59 37.71 -10.09
C ASP A 253 -17.99 36.38 -10.57
N ASP A 254 -17.62 36.31 -11.85
CA ASP A 254 -17.28 35.09 -12.59
C ASP A 254 -15.92 34.47 -12.20
N ASP A 255 -14.91 35.30 -11.90
CA ASP A 255 -13.53 34.83 -11.66
C ASP A 255 -13.36 34.13 -10.29
N SER A 256 -14.07 34.60 -9.26
CA SER A 256 -14.07 34.00 -7.92
C SER A 256 -14.78 32.63 -7.86
N LYS A 257 -15.70 32.37 -8.79
CA LYS A 257 -16.45 31.11 -8.87
C LYS A 257 -15.56 29.96 -9.33
N THR A 258 -14.70 30.17 -10.33
CA THR A 258 -13.86 29.11 -10.89
C THR A 258 -12.89 28.51 -9.85
N SER A 259 -12.29 29.36 -9.01
CA SER A 259 -11.37 28.90 -7.95
C SER A 259 -12.09 28.17 -6.82
N ARG A 260 -13.30 28.63 -6.45
CA ARG A 260 -14.14 27.96 -5.45
C ARG A 260 -14.65 26.62 -5.97
N ASP A 261 -15.16 26.58 -7.20
CA ASP A 261 -15.61 25.35 -7.88
C ASP A 261 -14.49 24.31 -7.92
N PHE A 262 -13.28 24.73 -8.27
CA PHE A 262 -12.11 23.86 -8.29
C PHE A 262 -11.78 23.32 -6.89
N LEU A 263 -11.79 24.17 -5.85
CA LEU A 263 -11.54 23.75 -4.48
C LEU A 263 -12.62 22.80 -3.96
N GLU A 264 -13.89 23.05 -4.29
CA GLU A 264 -15.02 22.20 -3.92
C GLU A 264 -14.94 20.82 -4.57
N PHE A 265 -14.65 20.74 -5.88
CA PHE A 265 -14.47 19.46 -6.56
C PHE A 265 -13.23 18.71 -6.06
N MET A 266 -12.15 19.43 -5.71
CA MET A 266 -10.99 18.82 -5.05
C MET A 266 -11.33 18.27 -3.66
N ALA A 267 -12.09 19.01 -2.86
CA ALA A 267 -12.54 18.56 -1.54
C ALA A 267 -13.47 17.35 -1.65
N ALA A 268 -14.38 17.35 -2.64
CA ALA A 268 -15.24 16.22 -2.97
C ALA A 268 -14.43 14.98 -3.37
N GLY A 269 -13.40 15.16 -4.21
CA GLY A 269 -12.48 14.09 -4.61
C GLY A 269 -11.74 13.50 -3.41
N ALA A 270 -11.15 14.35 -2.56
CA ALA A 270 -10.43 13.92 -1.36
C ALA A 270 -11.34 13.20 -0.35
N PHE A 271 -12.54 13.72 -0.12
CA PHE A 271 -13.55 13.09 0.74
C PHE A 271 -13.96 11.73 0.20
N SER A 272 -14.34 11.66 -1.08
CA SER A 272 -14.77 10.42 -1.74
C SER A 272 -13.65 9.38 -1.72
N LYS A 273 -12.39 9.79 -1.92
CA LYS A 273 -11.23 8.90 -1.88
C LYS A 273 -10.99 8.36 -0.48
N THR A 274 -11.15 9.20 0.55
CA THR A 274 -11.00 8.80 1.95
C THR A 274 -12.06 7.77 2.33
N VAL A 275 -13.33 8.02 2.01
CA VAL A 275 -14.43 7.09 2.28
C VAL A 275 -14.24 5.77 1.53
N ALA A 276 -13.91 5.82 0.23
CA ALA A 276 -13.64 4.62 -0.56
C ALA A 276 -12.46 3.81 0.00
N SER A 277 -11.38 4.48 0.40
CA SER A 277 -10.22 3.84 1.02
C SER A 277 -10.62 3.14 2.31
N CYS A 278 -11.45 3.75 3.16
CA CYS A 278 -11.95 3.14 4.39
C CYS A 278 -12.81 1.90 4.10
N ILE A 279 -13.73 1.97 3.14
CA ILE A 279 -14.61 0.84 2.77
C ILE A 279 -13.78 -0.33 2.21
N ALA A 280 -12.82 -0.03 1.33
CA ALA A 280 -12.00 -1.06 0.70
C ALA A 280 -10.89 -1.57 1.63
N TYR A 281 -10.54 -0.85 2.71
CA TYR A 281 -9.33 -1.09 3.51
C TYR A 281 -9.06 -2.53 3.95
N PRO A 282 -10.06 -3.39 4.30
CA PRO A 282 -9.80 -4.78 4.67
C PRO A 282 -8.98 -5.56 3.62
N HIS A 283 -9.10 -5.20 2.34
CA HIS A 283 -8.32 -5.84 1.28
C HIS A 283 -6.81 -5.53 1.41
N GLU A 284 -6.44 -4.34 1.89
CA GLU A 284 -5.04 -3.96 2.06
C GLU A 284 -4.38 -4.78 3.17
N VAL A 285 -5.07 -4.94 4.31
CA VAL A 285 -4.59 -5.77 5.42
C VAL A 285 -4.45 -7.22 4.97
N ALA A 286 -5.48 -7.78 4.31
CA ALA A 286 -5.40 -9.13 3.78
C ALA A 286 -4.26 -9.30 2.76
N ARG A 287 -4.01 -8.31 1.90
CA ARG A 287 -2.90 -8.31 0.94
C ARG A 287 -1.56 -8.39 1.64
N THR A 288 -1.33 -7.57 2.65
CA THR A 288 -0.06 -7.56 3.40
C THR A 288 0.15 -8.88 4.14
N ARG A 289 -0.89 -9.37 4.85
CA ARG A 289 -0.87 -10.64 5.59
C ARG A 289 -0.63 -11.86 4.71
N LEU A 290 -1.26 -11.91 3.54
CA LEU A 290 -1.04 -13.00 2.57
C LEU A 290 0.39 -13.02 2.04
N ARG A 291 1.07 -11.87 2.00
CA ARG A 291 2.45 -11.75 1.52
C ARG A 291 3.49 -12.01 2.59
N GLU A 292 3.10 -12.18 3.85
CA GLU A 292 4.00 -12.55 4.95
C GLU A 292 4.66 -13.92 4.76
N GLU A 293 5.84 -14.06 5.37
CA GLU A 293 6.52 -15.35 5.47
C GLU A 293 5.69 -16.31 6.32
N GLY A 294 5.65 -17.59 5.91
CA GLY A 294 4.89 -18.63 6.60
C GLY A 294 3.58 -19.04 5.95
N THR A 295 2.89 -19.95 6.63
CA THR A 295 1.74 -20.70 6.11
C THR A 295 0.40 -20.33 6.77
N LYS A 296 0.42 -19.42 7.75
CA LYS A 296 -0.77 -18.99 8.50
C LYS A 296 -1.86 -18.42 7.59
N TYR A 297 -1.48 -17.54 6.65
CA TYR A 297 -2.40 -16.90 5.71
C TYR A 297 -2.23 -17.51 4.32
N ARG A 298 -3.31 -18.12 3.80
CA ARG A 298 -3.30 -18.87 2.53
C ARG A 298 -4.27 -18.28 1.51
N THR A 299 -5.51 -17.99 1.92
CA THR A 299 -6.55 -17.43 1.03
C THR A 299 -7.12 -16.13 1.58
N PHE A 300 -7.75 -15.34 0.72
CA PHE A 300 -8.28 -14.02 1.07
C PHE A 300 -9.31 -14.06 2.21
N TRP A 301 -10.37 -14.85 2.04
CA TRP A 301 -11.44 -14.97 3.04
C TRP A 301 -10.97 -15.64 4.33
N GLN A 302 -10.10 -16.65 4.23
CA GLN A 302 -9.47 -17.26 5.40
C GLN A 302 -8.64 -16.24 6.17
N THR A 303 -7.87 -15.39 5.47
CA THR A 303 -7.07 -14.34 6.09
C THR A 303 -7.92 -13.32 6.84
N LEU A 304 -9.00 -12.83 6.21
CA LEU A 304 -9.92 -11.90 6.87
C LEU A 304 -10.58 -12.53 8.10
N SER A 305 -11.04 -13.78 7.99
CA SER A 305 -11.65 -14.52 9.09
C SER A 305 -10.66 -14.74 10.23
N THR A 306 -9.42 -15.15 9.94
CA THR A 306 -8.36 -15.32 10.95
C THR A 306 -8.03 -14.00 11.65
N VAL A 307 -7.91 -12.89 10.92
CA VAL A 307 -7.64 -11.58 11.54
C VAL A 307 -8.81 -11.16 12.45
N CYS A 308 -10.06 -11.32 12.01
CA CYS A 308 -11.22 -11.02 12.84
C CYS A 308 -11.31 -11.91 14.09
N ALA A 309 -10.95 -13.19 13.96
CA ALA A 309 -11.00 -14.15 15.07
C ALA A 309 -9.90 -13.91 16.11
N GLU A 310 -8.68 -13.56 15.67
CA GLU A 310 -7.52 -13.42 16.55
C GLU A 310 -7.30 -11.99 17.08
N GLU A 311 -7.54 -10.96 16.26
CA GLU A 311 -7.30 -9.54 16.59
C GLU A 311 -8.60 -8.74 16.76
N GLY A 312 -9.74 -9.36 16.48
CA GLY A 312 -11.03 -8.67 16.40
C GLY A 312 -11.21 -7.86 15.11
N PRO A 313 -12.40 -7.27 14.88
CA PRO A 313 -12.71 -6.53 13.66
C PRO A 313 -11.85 -5.27 13.47
N ARG A 314 -11.31 -4.71 14.55
CA ARG A 314 -10.39 -3.56 14.49
C ARG A 314 -9.04 -3.93 13.85
N GLY A 315 -8.64 -5.20 13.88
CA GLY A 315 -7.43 -5.69 13.20
C GLY A 315 -7.46 -5.47 11.68
N LEU A 316 -8.65 -5.50 11.06
CA LEU A 316 -8.82 -5.23 9.63
C LEU A 316 -8.53 -3.78 9.23
N TYR A 317 -8.43 -2.86 10.19
CA TYR A 317 -8.19 -1.43 9.96
C TYR A 317 -6.81 -0.97 10.44
N ARG A 318 -5.93 -1.92 10.79
CA ARG A 318 -4.60 -1.62 11.30
C ARG A 318 -3.75 -0.92 10.25
N GLY A 319 -3.11 0.19 10.64
CA GLY A 319 -2.32 1.03 9.73
C GLY A 319 -3.12 2.05 8.91
N LEU A 320 -4.45 2.12 9.04
CA LEU A 320 -5.28 3.05 8.23
C LEU A 320 -4.87 4.50 8.50
N ALA A 321 -4.65 4.87 9.77
CA ALA A 321 -4.19 6.20 10.14
C ALA A 321 -2.85 6.55 9.45
N THR A 322 -1.90 5.62 9.42
CA THR A 322 -0.62 5.80 8.72
C THR A 322 -0.82 6.01 7.22
N GLN A 323 -1.72 5.24 6.60
CA GLN A 323 -2.06 5.41 5.19
C GLN A 323 -2.62 6.80 4.90
N LEU A 324 -3.57 7.28 5.72
CA LEU A 324 -4.16 8.61 5.55
C LEU A 324 -3.14 9.73 5.77
N VAL A 325 -2.34 9.65 6.85
CA VAL A 325 -1.28 10.63 7.13
C VAL A 325 -0.25 10.70 6.00
N ARG A 326 0.07 9.56 5.37
CA ARG A 326 1.02 9.50 4.24
C ARG A 326 0.51 10.17 2.98
N GLN A 327 -0.81 10.23 2.75
CA GLN A 327 -1.37 10.81 1.52
C GLN A 327 -1.04 12.30 1.37
N ILE A 328 -1.09 13.06 2.47
CA ILE A 328 -0.84 14.51 2.47
C ILE A 328 0.58 14.86 1.97
N PRO A 329 1.67 14.37 2.57
CA PRO A 329 3.02 14.66 2.11
C PRO A 329 3.30 14.06 0.73
N ASN A 330 2.75 12.88 0.41
CA ASN A 330 2.91 12.29 -0.92
C ASN A 330 2.39 13.22 -2.02
N THR A 331 1.18 13.75 -1.83
CA THR A 331 0.57 14.69 -2.79
C THR A 331 1.35 16.00 -2.84
N ALA A 332 1.69 16.59 -1.69
CA ALA A 332 2.41 17.85 -1.63
C ALA A 332 3.78 17.78 -2.35
N ILE A 333 4.57 16.74 -2.07
CA ILE A 333 5.89 16.54 -2.67
C ILE A 333 5.79 16.26 -4.17
N MET A 334 4.83 15.43 -4.57
CA MET A 334 4.62 15.13 -5.99
C MET A 334 4.27 16.40 -6.78
N MET A 335 3.38 17.24 -6.26
CA MET A 335 2.98 18.50 -6.91
C MET A 335 4.15 19.49 -6.96
N ALA A 336 4.80 19.73 -5.82
CA ALA A 336 5.93 20.66 -5.74
C ALA A 336 7.09 20.24 -6.64
N THR A 337 7.42 18.94 -6.67
CA THR A 337 8.50 18.42 -7.52
C THR A 337 8.12 18.51 -9.00
N TYR A 338 6.88 18.18 -9.36
CA TYR A 338 6.42 18.28 -10.73
C TYR A 338 6.49 19.73 -11.23
N GLU A 339 5.97 20.69 -10.46
CA GLU A 339 6.00 22.11 -10.80
C GLU A 339 7.43 22.64 -10.92
N ALA A 340 8.31 22.28 -9.98
CA ALA A 340 9.71 22.67 -10.04
C ALA A 340 10.40 22.15 -11.30
N VAL A 341 10.19 20.88 -11.68
CA VAL A 341 10.81 20.29 -12.86
C VAL A 341 10.25 20.89 -14.16
N VAL A 342 8.93 21.09 -14.25
CA VAL A 342 8.33 21.79 -15.40
C VAL A 342 8.89 23.20 -15.52
N TYR A 343 8.94 23.96 -14.41
CA TYR A 343 9.48 25.32 -14.41
C TYR A 343 10.94 25.36 -14.89
N ILE A 344 11.80 24.48 -14.37
CA ILE A 344 13.21 24.42 -14.74
C ILE A 344 13.37 24.07 -16.22
N LEU A 345 12.69 23.02 -16.69
CA LEU A 345 12.83 22.55 -18.08
C LEU A 345 12.27 23.58 -19.06
N THR A 346 11.08 24.14 -18.81
CA THR A 346 10.51 25.17 -19.69
C THR A 346 11.39 26.41 -19.75
N ARG A 347 11.97 26.85 -18.63
CA ARG A 347 12.90 27.99 -18.59
C ARG A 347 14.23 27.72 -19.30
N GLN A 348 14.69 26.46 -19.33
CA GLN A 348 15.90 26.08 -20.07
C GLN A 348 15.66 26.00 -21.58
N PHE A 349 14.44 25.66 -22.01
CA PHE A 349 14.11 25.50 -23.43
C PHE A 349 13.50 26.75 -24.08
N ASP A 350 12.85 27.64 -23.32
CA ASP A 350 12.32 28.93 -23.77
C ASP A 350 12.87 30.08 -22.89
N PRO A 351 13.94 30.78 -23.31
CA PRO A 351 14.52 31.87 -22.52
C PRO A 351 13.70 33.19 -22.52
N THR A 352 12.58 33.26 -23.23
CA THR A 352 11.80 34.50 -23.39
C THR A 352 10.88 34.81 -22.20
N PRO A 353 10.64 36.09 -21.86
CA PRO A 353 10.03 36.48 -20.59
C PRO A 353 8.56 36.04 -20.46
N ALA A 354 8.20 35.62 -19.25
CA ALA A 354 6.93 35.08 -18.84
C ALA A 354 5.76 36.07 -19.02
N GLY A 355 4.76 35.68 -19.81
CA GLY A 355 3.48 36.40 -19.90
C GLY A 355 2.28 35.55 -20.29
N SER A 356 2.47 34.41 -20.99
CA SER A 356 1.35 33.63 -21.56
C SER A 356 1.34 32.13 -21.22
N SER A 357 2.38 31.62 -20.54
CA SER A 357 2.58 30.19 -20.27
C SER A 357 1.97 29.70 -18.95
N ALA A 358 1.69 30.59 -18.00
CA ALA A 358 1.08 30.25 -16.71
C ALA A 358 -0.35 29.70 -16.89
N THR A 359 -1.17 30.35 -17.72
CA THR A 359 -2.58 29.96 -17.94
C THR A 359 -2.71 28.61 -18.64
N LYS A 360 -1.81 28.29 -19.60
CA LYS A 360 -1.80 26.99 -20.29
C LYS A 360 -1.33 25.85 -19.40
N SER A 361 -0.36 26.12 -18.52
CA SER A 361 0.14 25.11 -17.57
C SER A 361 -0.93 24.72 -16.56
N THR A 362 -1.70 25.68 -16.02
CA THR A 362 -2.78 25.43 -15.05
C THR A 362 -3.94 24.63 -15.64
N GLN A 363 -4.31 24.91 -16.89
CA GLN A 363 -5.41 24.22 -17.58
C GLN A 363 -5.06 22.78 -17.99
N PHE A 364 -3.80 22.51 -18.34
CA PHE A 364 -3.35 21.13 -18.57
C PHE A 364 -3.12 20.37 -17.26
N TYR A 365 -2.74 21.07 -16.18
CA TYR A 365 -2.59 20.49 -14.85
C TYR A 365 -3.91 19.93 -14.31
N SER A 366 -5.02 20.65 -14.51
CA SER A 366 -6.34 20.17 -14.12
C SER A 366 -6.74 18.93 -14.92
N GLU A 367 -6.43 18.85 -16.21
CA GLU A 367 -6.67 17.67 -17.04
C GLU A 367 -5.79 16.47 -16.67
N ALA A 368 -4.48 16.67 -16.44
CA ALA A 368 -3.55 15.60 -16.08
C ALA A 368 -3.80 15.07 -14.66
N LYS A 369 -4.22 15.95 -13.74
CA LYS A 369 -4.66 15.60 -12.39
C LYS A 369 -6.00 14.87 -12.41
N ALA A 370 -6.99 15.33 -13.18
CA ALA A 370 -8.25 14.63 -13.39
C ALA A 370 -8.03 13.23 -14.01
N LYS A 371 -7.09 13.09 -14.96
CA LYS A 371 -6.69 11.80 -15.54
C LYS A 371 -5.93 10.89 -14.57
N ARG A 372 -5.25 11.44 -13.56
CA ARG A 372 -4.63 10.69 -12.44
C ARG A 372 -5.64 10.30 -11.35
N GLU A 373 -6.74 11.05 -11.20
CA GLU A 373 -7.83 10.73 -10.26
C GLU A 373 -8.82 9.71 -10.85
N LEU A 374 -8.89 9.61 -12.19
CA LEU A 374 -9.63 8.58 -12.93
C LEU A 374 -8.89 7.25 -13.12
N ALA A 375 -7.59 7.16 -12.78
CA ALA A 375 -6.73 5.99 -13.00
C ALA A 375 -6.07 5.48 -11.71
#